data_AF-A0A4Y2NVT2-F1
#
_entry.id   AF-A0A4Y2NVT2-F1
#
_cell.length_a   1.000
_cell.length_b   1.000
_cell.length_c   1.000
_cell.angle_alpha   90.00
_cell.angle_beta   90.00
_cell.angle_gamma   90.00
#
_symmetry.space_group_name_H-M   'P 1'
#
loop_
_entity.id
_entity.type
_entity.pdbx_description
1 polymer ?
#
loop_
_entity_poly.entity_id
_entity_poly.type
_entity_poly.pdbx_seq_one_letter_code
_entity_poly.pdbx_strand_id
1 'polypeptide(L)'
;MKLTPDILSPSILRWSQMLNAYDFTIIHRPGKKIQNADVLSRLPLVTPETDIPSPPEVLFLEELQNSPVKADVISQANLRDLVLLRVLNWVLKG
;
A
#
# COMPACT_ATOMS: atom_id res chain seq x y z
N MET A 1 15.95 14.37 -12.28
CA MET A 1 15.20 13.24 -11.68
C MET A 1 16.11 12.54 -10.70
N LYS A 2 15.76 12.48 -9.42
CA LYS A 2 16.44 11.57 -8.48
C LYS A 2 16.06 10.16 -8.91
N LEU A 3 17.04 9.30 -9.15
CA LEU A 3 16.80 7.89 -9.49
C LEU A 3 16.13 7.23 -8.28
N THR A 4 14.90 6.76 -8.45
CA THR A 4 14.22 5.93 -7.46
C THR A 4 14.91 4.56 -7.46
N PRO A 5 15.44 4.08 -6.31
CA PRO A 5 16.06 2.77 -6.26
C PRO A 5 15.04 1.66 -6.56
N ASP A 6 15.48 0.62 -7.27
CA ASP A 6 14.61 -0.48 -7.74
C ASP A 6 14.00 -1.32 -6.61
N ILE A 7 14.47 -1.16 -5.36
CA ILE A 7 14.01 -1.91 -4.20
C ILE A 7 13.37 -0.95 -3.20
N LEU A 8 12.18 -0.44 -3.53
CA LEU A 8 11.34 0.31 -2.59
C LEU A 8 10.10 -0.51 -2.24
N SER A 9 9.67 -0.46 -0.97
CA SER A 9 8.36 -1.00 -0.61
C SER A 9 7.26 -0.20 -1.32
N PRO A 10 6.08 -0.78 -1.56
CA PRO A 10 4.99 -0.08 -2.23
C PRO A 10 4.61 1.26 -1.59
N SER A 11 4.64 1.32 -0.26
CA SER A 11 4.41 2.55 0.48
C SER A 11 5.49 3.60 0.19
N ILE A 12 6.77 3.22 0.21
CA ILE A 12 7.86 4.16 -0.06
C ILE A 12 7.83 4.65 -1.51
N LEU A 13 7.49 3.78 -2.47
CA LEU A 13 7.37 4.16 -3.88
C LEU A 13 6.28 5.22 -4.07
N ARG A 14 5.11 5.00 -3.47
CA ARG A 14 3.99 5.97 -3.48
C ARG A 14 4.40 7.34 -2.93
N TRP A 15 5.03 7.38 -1.76
CA TRP A 15 5.50 8.64 -1.18
C TRP A 15 6.64 9.26 -2.00
N SER A 16 7.52 8.46 -2.59
CA SER A 16 8.63 8.96 -3.41
C SER A 16 8.15 9.71 -4.65
N GLN A 17 7.10 9.22 -5.33
CA GLN A 17 6.51 9.89 -6.48
C GLN A 17 5.95 11.26 -6.11
N MET A 18 5.21 11.34 -4.99
CA MET A 18 4.64 12.61 -4.53
C MET A 18 5.74 13.60 -4.11
N LEU A 19 6.78 13.12 -3.43
CA LEU A 19 7.86 13.95 -2.92
C LEU A 19 8.85 14.37 -4.02
N ASN A 20 8.86 13.70 -5.18
CA ASN A 20 9.75 14.03 -6.31
C ASN A 20 9.55 15.45 -6.86
N ALA A 21 8.40 16.10 -6.55
CA ALA A 21 8.13 17.48 -6.90
C ALA A 21 8.92 18.51 -6.05
N TYR A 22 9.56 18.06 -4.96
CA TYR A 22 10.24 18.94 -4.00
C TYR A 22 11.73 18.65 -3.96
N ASP A 23 12.55 19.68 -3.73
CA ASP A 23 13.95 19.47 -3.40
C ASP A 23 14.13 19.35 -1.90
N PHE A 24 14.36 18.13 -1.44
CA PHE A 24 14.56 17.80 -0.03
C PHE A 24 15.72 16.83 0.16
N THR A 25 16.24 16.81 1.39
CA THR A 25 17.23 15.85 1.89
C THR A 25 16.66 15.09 3.08
N ILE A 26 16.83 13.77 3.09
CA ILE A 26 16.38 12.93 4.22
C ILE A 26 17.51 12.89 5.24
N ILE A 27 17.23 13.33 6.47
CA ILE A 27 18.20 13.36 7.56
C ILE A 27 17.61 12.62 8.76
N HIS A 28 18.27 11.54 9.21
CA HIS A 28 17.90 10.86 10.44
C HIS A 28 18.15 11.75 11.66
N ARG A 29 17.14 11.90 12.52
CA ARG A 29 17.26 12.59 13.81
C ARG A 29 16.94 11.63 14.96
N PRO A 30 17.85 11.47 15.94
CA PRO A 30 17.58 10.66 17.11
C PRO A 30 16.33 11.13 17.86
N GLY A 31 15.58 10.21 18.45
CA GLY A 31 14.34 10.48 19.21
C GLY A 31 14.47 11.63 20.24
N LYS A 32 15.61 11.68 20.94
CA LYS A 32 15.92 12.74 21.92
C LYS A 32 15.95 14.16 21.33
N LYS A 33 16.10 14.31 20.01
CA LYS A 33 16.16 15.58 19.29
C LYS A 33 14.86 15.96 18.56
N ILE A 34 13.80 15.14 18.68
CA ILE A 34 12.50 15.38 18.02
C ILE A 34 11.34 15.50 19.03
N GLN A 35 11.65 15.81 20.30
CA GLN A 35 10.67 15.91 21.39
C GLN A 35 9.49 16.83 21.05
N ASN A 36 9.76 17.98 20.43
CA ASN A 36 8.69 18.91 20.03
C ASN A 36 7.72 18.27 19.02
N ALA A 37 8.24 17.57 18.01
CA ALA A 37 7.42 16.88 17.02
C ALA A 37 6.67 15.69 17.63
N ASP A 38 7.29 14.96 18.56
CA ASP A 38 6.65 13.85 19.28
C ASP A 38 5.49 14.35 20.16
N VAL A 39 5.69 15.42 20.94
CA VAL A 39 4.63 16.00 21.80
C VAL A 39 3.47 16.52 20.96
N LEU A 40 3.75 17.25 19.87
CA LEU A 40 2.70 17.80 19.01
C LEU A 40 1.93 16.72 18.24
N SER A 41 2.59 15.64 17.80
CA SER A 41 1.90 14.55 17.10
C SER A 41 0.97 13.75 18.02
N ARG A 42 1.21 13.75 19.33
CA ARG A 42 0.35 13.12 20.36
C ARG A 42 -0.78 14.03 20.86
N LEU A 43 -0.72 15.33 20.58
CA LEU A 43 -1.70 16.33 20.99
C LEU A 43 -2.32 17.00 19.76
N PRO A 44 -3.17 16.28 19.00
CA PRO A 44 -3.80 16.85 17.82
C PRO A 44 -4.68 18.03 18.21
N LEU A 45 -4.38 19.19 17.64
CA LEU A 45 -5.21 20.39 17.73
C LEU A 45 -6.30 20.31 16.67
N VAL A 46 -7.48 20.82 16.98
CA VAL A 46 -8.54 21.00 15.99
C VAL A 46 -8.11 22.13 15.06
N THR A 47 -7.60 21.76 13.89
CA THR A 47 -7.24 22.69 12.82
C THR A 47 -8.22 22.53 11.66
N PRO A 48 -8.50 23.59 10.89
CA PRO A 48 -9.29 23.45 9.66
C PRO A 48 -8.65 22.39 8.77
N GLU A 49 -9.49 21.55 8.17
CA GLU A 49 -9.00 20.54 7.25
C GLU A 49 -8.28 21.24 6.10
N THR A 50 -7.04 20.81 5.87
CA THR A 50 -6.27 21.26 4.72
C THR A 50 -6.44 20.17 3.67
N ASP A 51 -6.89 20.55 2.47
CA ASP A 51 -6.96 19.62 1.34
C ASP A 51 -5.55 19.18 0.95
N ILE A 52 -5.13 18.04 1.48
CA ILE A 52 -3.88 17.40 1.09
C ILE A 52 -4.21 16.47 -0.08
N PRO A 53 -3.62 16.68 -1.28
CA PRO A 53 -3.85 15.79 -2.40
C PRO A 53 -3.43 14.37 -2.02
N SER A 54 -4.30 13.40 -2.31
CA SER A 54 -3.99 11.99 -2.05
C SER A 54 -2.75 11.59 -2.85
N PRO A 55 -1.80 10.85 -2.24
CA PRO A 55 -0.63 10.37 -2.97
C PRO A 55 -1.07 9.43 -4.11
N PRO A 56 -0.26 9.33 -5.19
CA PRO A 56 -0.61 8.53 -6.37
C PRO A 56 -0.93 7.07 -6.03
N GLU A 57 -1.92 6.49 -6.71
CA GLU A 57 -2.22 5.08 -6.56
C GLU A 57 -1.15 4.24 -7.28
N VAL A 58 -0.17 3.73 -6.52
CA VAL A 58 0.81 2.79 -7.03
C VAL A 58 0.22 1.38 -6.97
N LEU A 59 -0.21 0.86 -8.12
CA LEU A 59 -0.72 -0.50 -8.27
C LEU A 59 0.45 -1.45 -8.58
N PHE A 60 0.95 -2.17 -7.57
CA PHE A 60 2.01 -3.19 -7.74
C PHE A 60 1.55 -4.45 -8.49
N LEU A 61 0.28 -4.55 -8.85
CA LEU A 61 -0.26 -5.71 -9.55
C LEU A 61 0.31 -5.84 -10.98
N GLU A 62 0.76 -4.73 -11.56
CA GLU A 62 1.29 -4.65 -12.93
C GLU A 62 2.73 -5.21 -13.04
N GLU A 63 3.49 -5.28 -11.94
CA GLU A 63 4.86 -5.82 -11.93
C GLU A 63 4.92 -7.35 -11.87
N LEU A 64 3.78 -8.01 -11.62
CA LEU A 64 3.70 -9.47 -11.65
C LEU A 64 3.59 -9.95 -13.10
N GLN A 65 4.73 -10.30 -13.70
CA GLN A 65 4.80 -10.95 -15.02
C GLN A 65 3.88 -12.18 -15.13
N ASN A 66 3.57 -12.81 -14.00
CA ASN A 66 2.61 -13.91 -13.89
C ASN A 66 1.73 -13.72 -12.65
N SER A 67 0.45 -14.08 -12.74
CA SER A 67 -0.44 -14.12 -11.58
C SER A 67 0.17 -14.98 -10.46
N PRO A 68 0.25 -14.48 -9.21
CA PRO A 68 0.84 -15.21 -8.08
C PRO A 68 0.04 -16.47 -7.73
N VAL A 69 -1.22 -16.54 -8.16
CA VAL A 69 -2.06 -17.72 -8.05
C VAL A 69 -2.73 -17.98 -9.40
N LYS A 70 -2.62 -19.22 -9.89
CA LYS A 70 -3.26 -19.64 -11.13
C LYS A 70 -4.68 -20.16 -10.87
N ALA A 71 -5.54 -20.08 -11.88
CA ALA A 71 -6.95 -20.48 -11.77
C ALA A 71 -7.14 -21.95 -11.38
N ASP A 72 -6.24 -22.84 -11.80
CA ASP A 72 -6.15 -24.25 -11.43
C ASP A 72 -5.86 -24.47 -9.94
N VAL A 73 -5.01 -23.63 -9.34
CA VAL A 73 -4.75 -23.68 -7.90
C VAL A 73 -5.98 -23.22 -7.12
N ILE A 74 -6.64 -22.14 -7.59
CA ILE A 74 -7.87 -21.62 -6.99
C ILE A 74 -9.01 -22.65 -7.09
N SER A 75 -9.16 -23.32 -8.23
CA SER A 75 -10.22 -24.32 -8.41
C SER A 75 -10.04 -25.51 -7.46
N GLN A 76 -8.81 -26.01 -7.31
CA GLN A 76 -8.51 -27.07 -6.35
C GLN A 76 -8.73 -26.64 -4.89
N ALA A 77 -8.40 -25.39 -4.55
CA ALA A 77 -8.65 -24.84 -3.22
C ALA A 77 -10.16 -24.70 -2.94
N ASN A 78 -10.92 -24.18 -3.90
CA ASN A 78 -12.37 -24.01 -3.80
C ASN A 78 -13.09 -25.36 -3.62
N LEU A 79 -12.59 -26.44 -4.21
CA LEU A 79 -13.15 -27.79 -4.02
C LEU A 79 -12.94 -28.34 -2.60
N ARG A 80 -11.95 -27.84 -1.86
CA ARG A 80 -11.69 -28.21 -0.45
C ARG A 80 -12.47 -27.36 0.53
N ASP A 81 -12.91 -26.17 0.10
CA ASP A 81 -13.72 -25.27 0.91
C ASP A 81 -15.21 -25.65 0.83
N LEU A 82 -15.81 -25.99 1.97
CA LEU A 82 -17.20 -26.45 2.06
C LEU A 82 -18.22 -25.37 1.64
N VAL A 83 -17.91 -24.08 1.89
CA VAL A 83 -18.79 -22.97 1.53
C VAL A 83 -18.71 -22.74 0.03
N LEU A 84 -17.50 -22.66 -0.52
CA LEU A 84 -17.31 -22.41 -1.95
C LEU A 84 -17.76 -23.59 -2.82
N LEU A 85 -17.64 -24.83 -2.35
CA LEU A 85 -18.18 -26.01 -3.02
C LEU A 85 -19.71 -25.97 -3.09
N ARG A 86 -20.38 -25.45 -2.05
CA ARG A 86 -21.84 -25.24 -2.05
C ARG A 86 -22.25 -24.15 -3.04
N VAL A 87 -21.52 -23.04 -3.08
CA VAL A 87 -21.74 -21.97 -4.05
C VAL A 87 -21.54 -22.47 -5.49
N LEU A 88 -20.47 -23.24 -5.74
CA LEU A 88 -20.22 -23.85 -7.04
C LEU A 88 -21.38 -24.77 -7.47
N ASN A 89 -21.91 -25.56 -6.54
CA ASN A 89 -23.03 -26.46 -6.78
C ASN A 89 -24.31 -25.69 -7.13
N TRP A 90 -24.59 -24.57 -6.46
CA TRP A 90 -25.70 -23.69 -6.81
C TRP A 90 -25.54 -23.06 -8.19
N VAL A 91 -24.37 -22.50 -8.49
CA VAL A 91 -24.10 -21.89 -9.79
C VAL A 91 -24.23 -22.90 -10.94
N LEU A 92 -23.78 -24.14 -10.74
CA LEU A 92 -23.84 -25.18 -11.77
C LEU A 92 -25.23 -25.81 -11.93
N LYS A 93 -26.06 -25.82 -10.88
CA LYS A 93 -27.36 -26.52 -10.89
C LYS A 93 -28.59 -25.62 -11.02
N GLY A 94 -28.44 -24.31 -10.83
CA GLY A 94 -29.55 -23.35 -10.84
C GLY A 94 -30.33 -23.39 -9.53
#